data_AF-A0A0E0F377-F1
#
_entry.id   AF-A0A0E0F377-F1
#
_cell.length_a   1.000
_cell.length_b   1.000
_cell.length_c   1.000
_cell.angle_alpha   90.00
_cell.angle_beta   90.00
_cell.angle_gamma   90.00
#
_symmetry.space_group_name_H-M   'P 1'
#
loop_
_entity.id
_entity.type
_entity.pdbx_description
1 polymer ?
#
loop_
_entity_poly.entity_id
_entity_poly.type
_entity_poly.pdbx_seq_one_letter_code
_entity_poly.pdbx_strand_id
1 'polypeptide(L)'
;MAGSSSLASPRSLQLPLLFLLVAAAIGGATGSYDPKALCSKTTDMASCLKVFPTLPDKVAKAQDNQEFYTQMELYCGFKIYEASSLAESMIATTTAADPVIIATFFPQWKGDEAITTKTPPGKCLLSCNKTIGEVDDILTCGNTYMEDRPPIIHQNLTILFHGGHPPPLCKSGCSDGSSSEGEALLATKFKYIWSLLDLMEAVLPEYLSKTASSAKHKTTIPSPDITAAASTAP
;
A
#
# COMPACT_ATOMS: atom_id res chain seq x y z
N MET A 1 -56.42 69.06 -12.35
CA MET A 1 -56.60 69.16 -10.88
C MET A 1 -55.90 67.97 -10.25
N ALA A 2 -55.02 68.24 -9.28
CA ALA A 2 -54.34 67.35 -8.31
C ALA A 2 -53.67 66.06 -8.85
N GLY A 3 -52.38 65.75 -8.66
CA GLY A 3 -51.41 66.26 -7.68
C GLY A 3 -51.03 65.16 -6.68
N SER A 4 -49.73 64.80 -6.68
CA SER A 4 -48.93 64.20 -5.59
C SER A 4 -48.97 62.68 -5.40
N SER A 5 -47.94 61.97 -4.93
CA SER A 5 -46.46 61.98 -5.01
C SER A 5 -45.94 61.03 -3.91
N SER A 6 -44.99 60.16 -4.27
CA SER A 6 -43.87 59.60 -3.47
C SER A 6 -44.07 58.93 -2.10
N LEU A 7 -43.43 57.76 -1.94
CA LEU A 7 -42.30 57.58 -0.99
C LEU A 7 -41.61 56.20 -1.12
N ALA A 8 -40.27 56.24 -1.32
CA ALA A 8 -39.22 55.34 -0.82
C ALA A 8 -39.24 53.84 -1.21
N SER A 9 -38.13 53.12 -1.47
CA SER A 9 -36.68 53.36 -1.54
C SER A 9 -36.05 52.05 -2.09
N PRO A 10 -34.98 52.09 -2.89
CA PRO A 10 -34.29 50.91 -3.41
C PRO A 10 -33.05 50.59 -2.55
N ARG A 11 -32.82 49.31 -2.21
CA ARG A 11 -31.49 48.74 -1.86
C ARG A 11 -31.64 47.29 -1.38
N SER A 12 -31.23 46.34 -2.21
CA SER A 12 -30.06 45.50 -1.87
C SER A 12 -29.62 44.74 -3.13
N LEU A 13 -28.66 45.33 -3.85
CA LEU A 13 -27.66 44.55 -4.56
C LEU A 13 -27.00 43.59 -3.56
N GLN A 14 -26.88 42.32 -3.90
CA GLN A 14 -25.58 41.66 -4.09
C GLN A 14 -25.79 40.21 -4.53
N LEU A 15 -25.32 39.94 -5.76
CA LEU A 15 -24.91 38.66 -6.37
C LEU A 15 -23.98 37.84 -5.44
N PRO A 16 -23.50 36.61 -5.80
CA PRO A 16 -23.59 35.90 -7.10
C PRO A 16 -23.75 34.35 -7.05
N LEU A 17 -23.90 33.79 -8.25
CA LEU A 17 -23.43 32.46 -8.69
C LEU A 17 -22.18 31.93 -7.97
N LEU A 18 -22.21 30.68 -7.51
CA LEU A 18 -21.05 29.77 -7.46
C LEU A 18 -21.43 28.41 -6.85
N PHE A 19 -21.55 27.36 -7.66
CA PHE A 19 -21.24 25.97 -7.26
C PHE A 19 -20.99 25.11 -8.51
N LEU A 20 -19.87 25.40 -9.18
CA LEU A 20 -19.16 24.45 -10.03
C LEU A 20 -17.80 24.22 -9.36
N LEU A 21 -17.75 23.28 -8.42
CA LEU A 21 -16.49 22.81 -7.86
C LEU A 21 -16.07 21.56 -8.64
N VAL A 22 -15.41 21.78 -9.76
CA VAL A 22 -14.45 20.80 -10.29
C VAL A 22 -13.24 20.89 -9.36
N ALA A 23 -13.10 19.94 -8.45
CA ALA A 23 -11.90 19.79 -7.65
C ALA A 23 -10.77 19.26 -8.54
N ALA A 24 -10.21 20.13 -9.37
CA ALA A 24 -8.88 19.94 -9.90
C ALA A 24 -7.90 20.24 -8.76
N ALA A 25 -7.57 19.21 -7.98
CA ALA A 25 -6.42 19.25 -7.09
C ALA A 25 -5.16 19.23 -7.95
N ILE A 26 -4.75 20.40 -8.43
CA ILE A 26 -3.43 20.64 -8.99
C ILE A 26 -2.46 20.66 -7.79
N GLY A 27 -2.01 19.48 -7.39
CA GLY A 27 -1.03 19.29 -6.31
C GLY A 27 0.35 19.75 -6.76
N GLY A 28 0.57 21.06 -6.78
CA GLY A 28 1.88 21.69 -6.93
C GLY A 28 2.55 21.90 -5.57
N ALA A 29 3.50 21.03 -5.24
CA ALA A 29 4.73 21.30 -4.46
C ALA A 29 4.60 21.95 -3.07
N THR A 30 4.24 21.15 -2.04
CA THR A 30 4.88 21.14 -0.71
C THR A 30 4.79 19.74 -0.06
N GLY A 31 5.56 18.79 -0.61
CA GLY A 31 6.33 17.74 0.09
C GLY A 31 5.74 16.82 1.17
N SER A 32 4.43 16.71 1.38
CA SER A 32 3.87 15.69 2.29
C SER A 32 2.45 15.35 1.90
N TYR A 33 2.12 14.06 1.84
CA TYR A 33 0.74 13.60 1.73
C TYR A 33 -0.06 14.11 2.93
N ASP A 34 -1.31 14.54 2.70
CA ASP A 34 -2.30 14.61 3.77
C ASP A 34 -2.73 13.17 4.11
N PRO A 35 -2.40 12.66 5.31
CA PRO A 35 -2.71 11.29 5.69
C PRO A 35 -4.21 11.01 5.64
N LYS A 36 -5.06 12.00 5.92
CA LYS A 36 -6.51 11.83 5.88
C LYS A 36 -7.02 11.65 4.46
N ALA A 37 -6.58 12.52 3.54
CA ALA A 37 -6.95 12.41 2.13
C ALA A 37 -6.46 11.09 1.53
N LEU A 38 -5.23 10.67 1.86
CA LEU A 38 -4.70 9.41 1.35
C LEU A 38 -5.43 8.20 1.95
N CYS A 39 -5.58 8.14 3.27
CA CYS A 39 -6.29 7.05 3.94
C CYS A 39 -7.80 6.99 3.61
N SER A 40 -8.40 8.05 3.08
CA SER A 40 -9.79 8.01 2.63
C SER A 40 -10.02 7.12 1.41
N LYS A 41 -8.94 6.76 0.70
CA LYS A 41 -8.98 5.88 -0.49
C LYS A 41 -8.78 4.40 -0.15
N THR A 42 -8.36 4.07 1.07
CA THR A 42 -8.09 2.69 1.49
C THR A 42 -9.39 1.99 1.90
N THR A 43 -9.39 0.66 1.89
CA THR A 43 -10.55 -0.12 2.35
C THR A 43 -10.77 -0.04 3.86
N ASP A 44 -9.72 0.23 4.64
CA ASP A 44 -9.79 0.46 6.09
C ASP A 44 -9.07 1.75 6.49
N MET A 45 -9.81 2.87 6.42
CA MET A 45 -9.30 4.20 6.78
C MET A 45 -8.74 4.25 8.21
N ALA A 46 -9.37 3.54 9.17
CA ALA A 46 -8.95 3.57 10.56
C ALA A 46 -7.60 2.87 10.76
N SER A 47 -7.43 1.70 10.14
CA SER A 47 -6.13 0.99 10.14
C SER A 47 -5.06 1.79 9.41
N CYS A 48 -5.40 2.42 8.28
CA CYS A 48 -4.46 3.30 7.56
C CYS A 48 -3.99 4.46 8.43
N LEU A 49 -4.91 5.20 9.07
CA LEU A 49 -4.55 6.33 9.94
C LEU A 49 -3.69 5.92 11.15
N LYS A 50 -3.83 4.68 11.62
CA LYS A 50 -3.00 4.13 12.69
C LYS A 50 -1.58 3.78 12.21
N VAL A 51 -1.44 3.31 10.97
CA VAL A 51 -0.17 2.86 10.38
C VAL A 51 0.63 3.99 9.74
N PHE A 52 -0.04 4.97 9.14
CA PHE A 52 0.62 6.10 8.49
C PHE A 52 1.70 6.79 9.36
N PRO A 53 1.46 7.12 10.65
CA PRO A 53 2.48 7.78 11.49
C PRO A 53 3.67 6.88 11.86
N THR A 54 3.60 5.56 11.61
CA THR A 54 4.71 4.64 11.86
C THR A 54 5.55 4.36 10.61
N LEU A 55 5.19 4.96 9.47
CA LEU A 55 5.95 4.85 8.23
C LEU A 55 7.34 5.49 8.39
N PRO A 56 8.38 4.91 7.77
CA PRO A 56 9.68 5.56 7.69
C PRO A 56 9.57 6.94 7.04
N ASP A 57 10.41 7.88 7.46
CA ASP A 57 10.43 9.25 6.92
C ASP A 57 10.51 9.30 5.39
N LYS A 58 11.32 8.42 4.79
CA LYS A 58 11.47 8.29 3.32
C LYS A 58 10.18 7.89 2.59
N VAL A 59 9.24 7.25 3.28
CA VAL A 59 7.92 6.90 2.73
C VAL A 59 6.93 8.03 3.04
N ALA A 60 6.85 8.44 4.31
CA ALA A 60 5.88 9.43 4.77
C ALA A 60 6.07 10.81 4.13
N LYS A 61 7.31 11.19 3.82
CA LYS A 61 7.70 12.49 3.25
C LYS A 61 8.01 12.41 1.75
N ALA A 62 7.58 11.35 1.07
CA ALA A 62 7.75 11.21 -0.37
C ALA A 62 7.12 12.41 -1.11
N GLN A 63 7.80 12.92 -2.13
CA GLN A 63 7.41 14.14 -2.82
C GLN A 63 6.33 13.92 -3.88
N ASP A 64 6.25 12.72 -4.42
CA ASP A 64 5.22 12.33 -5.39
C ASP A 64 4.86 10.84 -5.32
N ASN A 65 3.86 10.45 -6.11
CA ASN A 65 3.36 9.07 -6.17
C ASN A 65 4.40 8.06 -6.64
N GLN A 66 5.43 8.48 -7.40
CA GLN A 66 6.50 7.59 -7.83
C GLN A 66 7.45 7.29 -6.68
N GLU A 67 7.92 8.33 -5.98
CA GLU A 67 8.75 8.14 -4.80
C GLU A 67 8.01 7.37 -3.70
N PHE A 68 6.74 7.71 -3.46
CA PHE A 68 5.93 7.04 -2.45
C PHE A 68 5.78 5.56 -2.76
N TYR A 69 5.36 5.21 -3.99
CA TYR A 69 5.20 3.82 -4.41
C TYR A 69 6.51 3.03 -4.26
N THR A 70 7.61 3.53 -4.83
CA THR A 70 8.90 2.81 -4.78
C THR A 70 9.38 2.60 -3.34
N GLN A 71 9.24 3.61 -2.46
CA GLN A 71 9.65 3.46 -1.07
C GLN A 71 8.69 2.56 -0.28
N MET A 72 7.39 2.60 -0.58
CA MET A 72 6.38 1.76 0.05
C MET A 72 6.55 0.30 -0.35
N GLU A 73 6.78 0.00 -1.63
CA GLU A 73 7.03 -1.35 -2.15
C GLU A 73 8.24 -1.98 -1.43
N LEU A 74 9.37 -1.26 -1.37
CA LEU A 74 10.56 -1.67 -0.62
C LEU A 74 10.23 -1.92 0.87
N TYR A 75 9.49 -1.01 1.50
CA TYR A 75 9.15 -1.13 2.91
C TYR A 75 8.22 -2.32 3.20
N CYS A 76 7.21 -2.56 2.34
CA CYS A 76 6.34 -3.72 2.40
C CYS A 76 7.16 -5.01 2.29
N GLY A 77 8.09 -5.09 1.32
CA GLY A 77 8.98 -6.23 1.16
C GLY A 77 9.78 -6.55 2.43
N PHE A 78 10.37 -5.54 3.08
CA PHE A 78 11.07 -5.75 4.36
C PHE A 78 10.15 -6.28 5.46
N LYS A 79 8.91 -5.77 5.55
CA LYS A 79 7.96 -6.20 6.58
C LYS A 79 7.41 -7.59 6.33
N ILE A 80 7.18 -7.95 5.08
CA ILE A 80 6.83 -9.31 4.67
C ILE A 80 7.97 -10.26 5.03
N TYR A 81 9.21 -9.95 4.68
CA TYR A 81 10.37 -10.77 5.04
C TYR A 81 10.51 -10.97 6.57
N GLU A 82 10.34 -9.92 7.38
CA GLU A 82 10.32 -10.03 8.85
C GLU A 82 9.22 -11.00 9.35
N ALA A 83 8.03 -10.97 8.74
CA ALA A 83 6.92 -11.83 9.12
C ALA A 83 7.13 -13.28 8.65
N SER A 84 7.58 -13.49 7.40
CA SER A 84 7.91 -14.81 6.85
C SER A 84 8.98 -15.49 7.70
N SER A 85 10.08 -14.78 7.98
CA SER A 85 11.20 -15.32 8.78
C SER A 85 10.75 -15.72 10.19
N LEU A 86 9.87 -14.93 10.81
CA LEU A 86 9.29 -15.27 12.12
C LEU A 86 8.41 -16.52 12.03
N ALA A 87 7.51 -16.58 11.05
CA ALA A 87 6.63 -17.72 10.85
C ALA A 87 7.41 -19.01 10.58
N GLU A 88 8.41 -18.95 9.71
CA GLU A 88 9.32 -20.06 9.41
C GLU A 88 10.12 -20.50 10.63
N SER A 89 10.63 -19.56 11.43
CA SER A 89 11.33 -19.88 12.69
C SER A 89 10.41 -20.59 13.70
N MET A 90 9.17 -20.13 13.84
CA MET A 90 8.18 -20.79 14.69
C MET A 90 7.84 -22.20 14.17
N ILE A 91 7.68 -22.36 12.85
CA ILE A 91 7.46 -23.68 12.24
C ILE A 91 8.69 -24.58 12.46
N ALA A 92 9.89 -24.05 12.27
CA ALA A 92 11.15 -24.80 12.46
C ALA A 92 11.29 -25.26 13.91
N THR A 93 11.01 -24.42 14.91
CA THR A 93 11.08 -24.79 16.33
C THR A 93 10.01 -25.79 16.76
N THR A 94 8.85 -25.82 16.09
CA THR A 94 7.84 -26.88 16.29
C THR A 94 8.18 -28.21 15.58
N THR A 95 9.06 -28.18 14.57
CA THR A 95 9.40 -29.35 13.74
C THR A 95 10.81 -29.92 14.02
N ALA A 96 11.74 -29.10 14.53
CA ALA A 96 13.12 -29.42 14.85
C ALA A 96 13.41 -29.19 16.34
N ALA A 97 13.72 -30.27 17.05
CA ALA A 97 14.25 -30.23 18.41
C ALA A 97 15.78 -30.05 18.35
N ASP A 98 16.26 -28.84 18.62
CA ASP A 98 17.59 -28.63 19.22
C ASP A 98 17.53 -27.42 20.18
N PRO A 99 17.69 -27.64 21.50
CA PRO A 99 17.66 -26.58 22.51
C PRO A 99 18.63 -25.42 22.23
N VAL A 100 19.72 -25.68 21.50
CA VAL A 100 20.76 -24.70 21.19
C VAL A 100 20.26 -23.60 20.24
N ILE A 101 19.39 -23.92 19.29
CA ILE A 101 18.84 -22.94 18.34
C ILE A 101 17.80 -22.05 19.03
N ILE A 102 16.96 -22.62 19.90
CA ILE A 102 15.89 -21.92 20.62
C ILE A 102 16.46 -20.83 21.54
N ALA A 103 17.56 -21.12 22.24
CA ALA A 103 18.23 -20.17 23.13
C ALA A 103 18.79 -18.93 22.40
N THR A 104 19.05 -19.04 21.09
CA THR A 104 19.58 -17.93 20.27
C THR A 104 18.48 -16.91 19.92
N PHE A 105 17.23 -17.36 19.76
CA PHE A 105 16.10 -16.51 19.39
C PHE A 105 15.22 -16.10 20.58
N PHE A 106 15.20 -16.90 21.65
CA PHE A 106 14.38 -16.68 22.85
C PHE A 106 15.23 -16.79 24.12
N PRO A 107 16.02 -15.76 24.46
CA PRO A 107 16.97 -15.80 25.59
C PRO A 107 16.33 -15.94 26.99
N GLN A 108 14.99 -15.88 27.09
CA GLN A 108 14.26 -16.09 28.34
C GLN A 108 13.91 -17.57 28.62
N TRP A 109 14.13 -18.47 27.67
CA TRP A 109 13.90 -19.92 27.87
C TRP A 109 14.97 -20.53 28.78
N LYS A 110 14.57 -20.95 29.99
CA LYS A 110 15.43 -21.68 30.93
C LYS A 110 15.44 -23.17 30.56
N GLY A 111 16.59 -23.64 30.08
CA GLY A 111 16.77 -24.89 29.33
C GLY A 111 16.64 -26.23 30.06
N ASP A 112 15.72 -26.40 31.01
CA ASP A 112 15.58 -27.68 31.74
C ASP A 112 14.28 -28.46 31.44
N GLU A 113 13.35 -27.91 30.67
CA GLU A 113 12.22 -28.70 30.14
C GLU A 113 12.53 -29.14 28.71
N ALA A 114 13.20 -30.29 28.59
CA ALA A 114 13.27 -31.02 27.35
C ALA A 114 11.85 -31.48 26.96
N ILE A 115 11.12 -30.62 26.23
CA ILE A 115 9.86 -30.98 25.57
C ILE A 115 10.21 -31.99 24.47
N THR A 116 10.17 -33.27 24.84
CA THR A 116 10.37 -34.42 23.94
C THR A 116 9.13 -34.70 23.07
N THR A 117 8.06 -33.93 23.23
CA THR A 117 6.85 -34.00 22.41
C THR A 117 6.86 -32.93 21.32
N LYS A 118 7.30 -33.33 20.12
CA LYS A 118 7.12 -32.55 18.89
C LYS A 118 5.63 -32.25 18.72
N THR A 119 5.21 -31.04 19.05
CA THR A 119 3.85 -30.59 18.77
C THR A 119 3.87 -30.03 17.36
N PRO A 120 3.17 -30.64 16.39
CA PRO A 120 3.12 -30.10 15.03
C PRO A 120 2.66 -28.64 15.06
N PRO A 121 3.15 -27.79 14.13
CA PRO A 121 2.72 -26.40 14.05
C PRO A 121 1.20 -26.35 13.93
N GLY A 122 0.59 -25.45 14.71
CA GLY A 122 -0.85 -25.23 14.69
C GLY A 122 -1.34 -24.85 13.29
N LYS A 123 -2.59 -25.23 12.96
CA LYS A 123 -3.22 -24.87 11.68
C LYS A 123 -3.22 -23.36 11.43
N CYS A 124 -3.29 -22.56 12.50
CA CYS A 124 -3.28 -21.11 12.43
C CYS A 124 -1.93 -20.57 11.96
N LEU A 125 -0.82 -21.01 12.58
CA LEU A 125 0.53 -20.67 12.15
C LEU A 125 0.78 -21.05 10.68
N LEU A 126 0.39 -22.26 10.28
CA LEU A 126 0.53 -22.71 8.88
C LEU A 126 -0.30 -21.86 7.92
N SER A 127 -1.56 -21.55 8.28
CA SER A 127 -2.42 -20.69 7.47
C SER A 127 -1.88 -19.27 7.38
N CYS A 128 -1.31 -18.74 8.46
CA CYS A 128 -0.71 -17.41 8.44
C CYS A 128 0.54 -17.38 7.57
N ASN A 129 1.44 -18.37 7.72
CA ASN A 129 2.62 -18.47 6.89
C ASN A 129 2.27 -18.53 5.39
N LYS A 130 1.27 -19.34 5.03
CA LYS A 130 0.77 -19.40 3.66
C LYS A 130 0.29 -18.04 3.16
N THR A 131 -0.47 -17.32 3.99
CA THR A 131 -1.00 -16.00 3.63
C THR A 131 0.11 -14.97 3.43
N ILE A 132 1.14 -15.01 4.27
CA ILE A 132 2.31 -14.12 4.12
C ILE A 132 2.98 -14.40 2.77
N GLY A 133 3.15 -15.68 2.41
CA GLY A 133 3.67 -16.07 1.10
C GLY A 133 2.80 -15.59 -0.07
N GLU A 134 1.47 -15.72 0.03
CA GLU A 134 0.56 -15.21 -1.01
C GLU A 134 0.71 -13.69 -1.24
N VAL A 135 0.91 -12.94 -0.16
CA VAL A 135 1.17 -11.50 -0.22
C VAL A 135 2.56 -11.18 -0.77
N ASP A 136 3.58 -11.97 -0.43
CA ASP A 136 4.93 -11.84 -0.98
C ASP A 136 4.94 -12.08 -2.49
N ASP A 137 4.23 -13.11 -2.96
CA ASP A 137 4.09 -13.45 -4.38
C ASP A 137 3.46 -12.30 -5.19
N ILE A 138 2.52 -11.56 -4.58
CA ILE A 138 1.92 -10.37 -5.21
C ILE A 138 3.00 -9.31 -5.47
N LEU A 139 3.88 -9.03 -4.50
CA LEU A 139 4.90 -7.98 -4.64
C LEU A 139 6.08 -8.41 -5.51
N THR A 140 6.49 -9.67 -5.41
CA THR A 140 7.63 -10.17 -6.17
C THR A 140 7.30 -10.34 -7.65
N CYS A 141 6.03 -10.60 -7.99
CA CYS A 141 5.57 -10.81 -9.37
C CYS A 141 6.42 -11.84 -10.14
N GLY A 142 7.03 -12.80 -9.44
CA GLY A 142 7.93 -13.82 -10.01
C GLY A 142 9.01 -13.24 -10.94
N ASN A 143 9.05 -13.75 -12.17
CA ASN A 143 10.05 -13.39 -13.18
C ASN A 143 9.71 -12.12 -13.98
N THR A 144 8.75 -11.32 -13.54
CA THR A 144 8.35 -10.10 -14.24
C THR A 144 9.41 -9.01 -14.08
N TYR A 145 9.72 -8.31 -15.18
CA TYR A 145 10.57 -7.12 -15.18
C TYR A 145 10.01 -6.04 -14.25
N MET A 146 10.89 -5.32 -13.54
CA MET A 146 10.50 -4.37 -12.50
C MET A 146 9.53 -3.30 -13.00
N GLU A 147 9.69 -2.88 -14.24
CA GLU A 147 8.90 -1.83 -14.90
C GLU A 147 7.45 -2.27 -15.17
N ASP A 148 7.23 -3.57 -15.34
CA ASP A 148 5.93 -4.16 -15.67
C ASP A 148 5.16 -4.64 -14.43
N ARG A 149 5.79 -4.63 -13.24
CA ARG A 149 5.17 -5.08 -11.98
C ARG A 149 4.03 -4.20 -11.50
N PRO A 150 4.11 -2.85 -11.51
CA PRO A 150 3.11 -2.03 -10.83
C PRO A 150 1.66 -2.24 -11.31
N PRO A 151 1.36 -2.41 -12.62
CA PRO A 151 0.02 -2.78 -13.07
C PRO A 151 -0.46 -4.13 -12.53
N ILE A 152 0.42 -5.13 -12.47
CA ILE A 152 0.10 -6.48 -11.97
C ILE A 152 -0.15 -6.44 -10.46
N ILE A 153 0.71 -5.75 -9.72
CA ILE A 153 0.55 -5.52 -8.28
C ILE A 153 -0.79 -4.83 -8.03
N HIS A 154 -1.11 -3.76 -8.76
CA HIS A 154 -2.39 -3.06 -8.60
C HIS A 154 -3.58 -3.98 -8.84
N GLN A 155 -3.57 -4.77 -9.91
CA GLN A 155 -4.64 -5.71 -10.21
C GLN A 155 -4.81 -6.76 -9.10
N ASN A 156 -3.70 -7.36 -8.63
CA ASN A 156 -3.74 -8.38 -7.60
C ASN A 156 -4.19 -7.82 -6.24
N LEU A 157 -3.72 -6.63 -5.85
CA LEU A 157 -4.18 -5.95 -4.64
C LEU A 157 -5.65 -5.54 -4.75
N THR A 158 -6.10 -5.10 -5.93
CA THR A 158 -7.51 -4.79 -6.18
C THR A 158 -8.38 -6.04 -5.94
N ILE A 159 -7.97 -7.20 -6.46
CA ILE A 159 -8.68 -8.47 -6.22
C ILE A 159 -8.64 -8.83 -4.73
N LEU A 160 -7.50 -8.67 -4.07
CA LEU A 160 -7.33 -8.97 -2.66
C LEU A 160 -8.26 -8.16 -1.76
N PHE A 161 -8.40 -6.85 -2.01
CA PHE A 161 -9.18 -5.96 -1.14
C PHE A 161 -10.64 -5.80 -1.56
N HIS A 162 -10.93 -5.86 -2.87
CA HIS A 162 -12.25 -5.57 -3.42
C HIS A 162 -12.94 -6.79 -4.05
N GLY A 163 -12.27 -7.95 -4.15
CA GLY A 163 -12.83 -9.17 -4.75
C GLY A 163 -13.92 -9.87 -3.93
N GLY A 164 -14.29 -9.33 -2.76
CA GLY A 164 -15.34 -9.91 -1.91
C GLY A 164 -14.91 -11.15 -1.11
N HIS A 165 -13.61 -11.46 -1.09
CA HIS A 165 -13.06 -12.54 -0.28
C HIS A 165 -12.90 -12.08 1.18
N PRO A 166 -13.21 -12.95 2.17
CA PRO A 166 -12.96 -12.62 3.55
C PRO A 166 -11.44 -12.45 3.78
N PRO A 167 -11.03 -11.55 4.68
CA PRO A 167 -9.62 -11.42 5.02
C PRO A 167 -9.06 -12.75 5.54
N PRO A 168 -7.76 -13.01 5.31
CA PRO A 168 -7.15 -14.26 5.72
C PRO A 168 -7.13 -14.38 7.25
N LEU A 169 -7.11 -15.62 7.75
CA LEU A 169 -7.13 -15.91 9.20
C LEU A 169 -6.00 -15.21 9.96
N CYS A 170 -4.85 -15.00 9.34
CA CYS A 170 -3.76 -14.26 9.99
C CYS A 170 -4.14 -12.82 10.36
N LYS A 171 -5.06 -12.21 9.60
CA LYS A 171 -5.60 -10.88 9.90
C LYS A 171 -6.62 -10.91 11.04
N SER A 172 -7.41 -11.98 11.18
CA SER A 172 -8.45 -12.08 12.22
C SER A 172 -7.96 -12.67 13.54
N GLY A 173 -6.84 -13.38 13.55
CA GLY A 173 -6.38 -14.21 14.68
C GLY A 173 -6.91 -15.65 14.59
N CYS A 174 -6.38 -16.54 15.44
CA CYS A 174 -6.76 -17.96 15.44
C CYS A 174 -8.18 -18.15 15.98
N SER A 175 -9.00 -18.94 15.28
CA SER A 175 -10.44 -19.06 15.51
C SER A 175 -10.83 -19.70 16.84
N ASP A 176 -9.89 -20.39 17.50
CA ASP A 176 -10.05 -21.00 18.82
C ASP A 176 -9.67 -20.06 19.98
N GLY A 177 -9.12 -18.87 19.67
CA GLY A 177 -8.67 -17.90 20.67
C GLY A 177 -7.44 -18.34 21.46
N SER A 178 -6.89 -19.54 21.22
CA SER A 178 -5.74 -20.10 21.93
C SER A 178 -4.42 -19.83 21.21
N SER A 179 -4.22 -18.61 20.73
CA SER A 179 -2.97 -18.22 20.08
C SER A 179 -1.83 -18.16 21.10
N SER A 180 -0.71 -18.77 20.76
CA SER A 180 0.55 -18.51 21.46
C SER A 180 0.97 -17.03 21.32
N GLU A 181 1.85 -16.55 22.21
CA GLU A 181 2.41 -15.19 22.13
C GLU A 181 3.06 -14.93 20.76
N GLY A 182 3.79 -15.92 20.23
CA GLY A 182 4.39 -15.85 18.90
C GLY A 182 3.36 -15.72 17.78
N GLU A 183 2.25 -16.47 17.83
CA GLU A 183 1.18 -16.37 16.82
C GLU A 183 0.44 -15.04 16.91
N ALA A 184 0.24 -14.51 18.11
CA ALA A 184 -0.36 -13.18 18.31
C ALA A 184 0.56 -12.07 17.76
N LEU A 185 1.87 -12.18 17.97
CA LEU A 185 2.86 -11.28 17.40
C LEU A 185 2.87 -11.37 15.86
N LEU A 186 2.85 -12.57 15.30
CA LEU A 186 2.81 -12.80 13.86
C LEU A 186 1.55 -12.20 13.22
N ALA A 187 0.38 -12.43 13.83
CA ALA A 187 -0.88 -11.84 13.41
C ALA A 187 -0.84 -10.30 13.47
N THR A 188 -0.19 -9.73 14.49
CA THR A 188 0.00 -8.27 14.60
C THR A 188 0.87 -7.73 13.48
N LYS A 189 1.99 -8.41 13.17
CA LYS A 189 2.85 -8.08 12.02
C LYS A 189 2.09 -8.18 10.71
N PHE A 190 1.27 -9.21 10.54
CA PHE A 190 0.46 -9.37 9.32
C PHE A 190 -0.61 -8.28 9.18
N LYS A 191 -1.31 -7.91 10.25
CA LYS A 191 -2.25 -6.76 10.24
C LYS A 191 -1.58 -5.47 9.80
N TYR A 192 -0.33 -5.26 10.23
CA TYR A 192 0.47 -4.12 9.81
C TYR A 192 0.75 -4.17 8.31
N ILE A 193 1.28 -5.29 7.80
CA ILE A 193 1.52 -5.53 6.36
C ILE A 193 0.25 -5.30 5.54
N TRP A 194 -0.88 -5.88 5.97
CA TRP A 194 -2.17 -5.72 5.30
C TRP A 194 -2.55 -4.25 5.11
N SER A 195 -2.35 -3.43 6.16
CA SER A 195 -2.66 -2.00 6.11
C SER A 195 -1.70 -1.23 5.19
N LEU A 196 -0.43 -1.63 5.13
CA LEU A 196 0.54 -1.04 4.20
C LEU A 196 0.20 -1.34 2.74
N LEU A 197 -0.25 -2.57 2.45
CA LEU A 197 -0.65 -2.97 1.11
C LEU A 197 -1.92 -2.26 0.65
N ASP A 198 -2.90 -2.09 1.54
CA ASP A 198 -4.13 -1.30 1.28
C ASP A 198 -3.79 0.16 0.98
N LEU A 199 -2.83 0.73 1.74
CA LEU A 199 -2.29 2.06 1.49
C LEU A 199 -1.52 2.15 0.16
N MET A 200 -0.77 1.12 -0.22
CA MET A 200 -0.06 1.08 -1.50
C MET A 200 -1.02 0.97 -2.69
N GLU A 201 -2.06 0.15 -2.57
CA GLU A 201 -3.13 0.03 -3.56
C GLU A 201 -3.77 1.39 -3.84
N ALA A 202 -4.07 2.15 -2.79
CA ALA A 202 -4.68 3.47 -2.90
C ALA A 202 -3.86 4.52 -3.69
N VAL A 203 -2.54 4.32 -3.84
CA VAL A 203 -1.64 5.22 -4.60
C VAL A 203 -1.42 4.75 -6.04
N LEU A 204 -1.57 3.44 -6.30
CA LEU A 204 -1.27 2.84 -7.59
C LEU A 204 -2.04 3.45 -8.78
N PRO A 205 -3.35 3.78 -8.69
CA PRO A 205 -4.06 4.41 -9.82
C PRO A 205 -3.40 5.72 -10.28
N GLU A 206 -2.98 6.57 -9.35
CA GLU A 206 -2.35 7.85 -9.68
C GLU A 206 -0.92 7.66 -10.19
N TYR A 207 -0.17 6.74 -9.58
CA TYR A 207 1.16 6.33 -10.06
C TYR A 207 1.12 5.86 -11.52
N LEU A 208 0.18 4.96 -11.85
CA LEU A 208 0.02 4.39 -13.19
C LEU A 208 -0.44 5.44 -14.22
N SER A 209 -1.28 6.39 -13.80
CA SER A 209 -1.72 7.48 -14.70
C SER A 209 -0.58 8.43 -15.09
N LYS A 210 0.29 8.80 -14.13
CA LYS A 210 1.43 9.71 -14.35
C LYS A 210 2.50 9.07 -15.22
N THR A 211 2.81 7.79 -15.00
CA THR A 211 3.77 7.03 -15.79
C THR A 211 3.31 6.87 -17.25
N ALA A 212 2.03 6.57 -17.48
CA ALA A 212 1.46 6.52 -18.82
C ALA A 212 1.53 7.87 -19.55
N SER A 213 1.29 9.00 -18.85
CA SER A 213 1.39 10.34 -19.44
C SER A 213 2.82 10.74 -19.80
N SER A 214 3.80 10.35 -18.97
CA SER A 214 5.23 10.61 -19.19
C SER A 214 5.78 9.78 -20.36
N ALA A 215 5.33 8.52 -20.49
CA ALA A 215 5.66 7.68 -21.64
C ALA A 215 5.18 8.28 -22.97
N LYS A 216 3.94 8.81 -22.99
CA LYS A 216 3.39 9.50 -24.19
C LYS A 216 4.15 10.77 -24.54
N HIS A 217 4.63 11.55 -23.57
CA HIS A 217 5.45 12.74 -23.84
C HIS A 217 6.83 12.40 -24.43
N LYS A 218 7.42 11.27 -24.03
CA LYS A 218 8.73 10.83 -24.53
C LYS A 218 8.70 10.34 -25.98
N THR A 219 7.54 9.94 -26.51
CA THR A 219 7.37 9.49 -27.90
C THR A 219 7.16 10.65 -28.90
N THR A 220 6.96 11.89 -28.44
CA THR A 220 6.76 13.07 -29.29
C THR A 220 8.03 13.92 -29.38
N ILE A 221 9.18 13.30 -29.67
CA ILE A 221 10.34 14.03 -30.21
C ILE A 221 10.23 13.90 -31.74
N PRO A 222 10.05 15.00 -32.50
CA PRO A 222 10.04 14.92 -33.95
C PRO A 222 11.40 14.41 -34.44
N SER A 223 11.39 13.34 -35.22
CA SER A 223 12.55 12.93 -36.01
C SER A 223 12.93 14.08 -36.95
N PRO A 224 14.22 14.46 -37.09
CA PRO A 224 14.60 15.48 -38.06
C PRO A 224 14.32 14.97 -39.48
N ASP A 225 13.54 15.77 -40.22
CA ASP A 225 13.18 15.55 -41.62
C ASP A 225 14.42 15.28 -42.48
N ILE A 226 14.38 14.15 -43.19
CA ILE A 226 15.26 13.86 -44.32
C ILE A 226 14.80 14.77 -45.47
N THR A 227 15.47 15.90 -45.67
CA THR A 227 15.32 16.66 -46.92
C THR A 227 16.00 15.91 -48.05
N ALA A 228 15.18 15.22 -48.83
CA ALA A 228 15.52 14.72 -50.16
C ALA A 228 15.88 15.89 -51.08
N ALA A 229 17.15 16.00 -51.47
CA ALA A 229 17.57 16.80 -52.61
C ALA A 229 17.71 15.86 -53.83
N ALA A 230 16.72 15.87 -54.71
CA ALA A 230 16.80 15.23 -56.01
C ALA A 230 17.23 16.26 -57.08
N SER A 231 18.38 15.95 -57.72
CA SER A 231 18.65 16.10 -59.17
C SER A 231 18.64 17.49 -59.82
N THR A 232 19.76 17.88 -60.45
CA THR A 232 19.91 17.84 -61.93
C THR A 232 21.37 18.09 -62.34
N ALA A 233 21.91 17.19 -63.18
CA ALA A 233 23.08 17.43 -64.03
C ALA A 233 22.65 18.25 -65.27
N PRO A 234 23.60 18.91 -65.95
CA PRO A 234 24.30 18.27 -67.07
C PRO A 234 25.83 18.29 -66.96
#